data_AF-A0A7R9Q5K1-F1
#
_entry.id   AF-A0A7R9Q5K1-F1
#
_cell.length_a   1.000
_cell.length_b   1.000
_cell.length_c   1.000
_cell.angle_alpha   90.00
_cell.angle_beta   90.00
_cell.angle_gamma   90.00
#
_symmetry.space_group_name_H-M   'P 1'
#
loop_
_entity.id
_entity.type
_entity.pdbx_description
1 polymer ?
#
loop_
_entity_poly.entity_id
_entity_poly.type
_entity_poly.pdbx_seq_one_letter_code
_entity_poly.pdbx_strand_id
1 'polypeptide(L)'
;LGRILGACSGVNIGPDLSFVGQYAVRAEYQGLGIGKALWVKAMKNMGDRNASLFAATVKIFTIYRDVHHFSAVPKKRIIHMKGEFAPNIDITDRIDGISLMAINEDNIRDVIEYDKQVCDGLDRSAMLSALYKSPENINLVAVNERNQVLGYCFVLDTSSGVTGITPLYADNQQIAELLANKCCQRLPTHKTKKMLYLCWDSNPNSIAVAEKLGLNPKCIFVAQDIDSGKLLGMTSGINISPELAHVGQYGVKRDYQGLGIGSALWEQMMAHMGDRNVSLYASDLMVAKYKVHFSFVPERRLVHFTGNVTNNNLVDSIDGISLVPIDKSNIGDVIEYDKTVTNGVDRRLMFEALYKTPETVNLVAINEKNKVLGYCVLFSTNLSNLVLVEPLYADNQQIAELLISKCCQRFPETKTHQLLYLCWDSNNKSMEIALKLGLKRKCDQPILFNPKCIFVAQDIDSGKLLGMTSGINISPELAHVGQYGVKPEYQGLGIGSALWDQMMAHMGDRNVSLYAATPKIFAKYSINFPFVPERRLVHFRGYVNTSNLVDSIDGMSLVPIDDNNIGDVIKYDKTVTNGVDRRPMFEALYKTRETLTTGMPTKGMALD
;
A
#
# COMPACT_ATOMS: atom_id res chain seq x y z
N LEU A 1 -1.80 51.09 17.00
CA LEU A 1 -1.08 49.88 16.52
C LEU A 1 -2.11 48.85 16.06
N GLY A 2 -2.42 48.78 14.76
CA GLY A 2 -3.44 47.89 14.19
C GLY A 2 -3.05 46.40 14.10
N ARG A 3 -2.26 45.90 15.06
CA ARG A 3 -1.78 44.51 15.05
C ARG A 3 -2.84 43.59 15.65
N ILE A 4 -3.23 42.55 14.92
CA ILE A 4 -4.17 41.51 15.39
C ILE A 4 -3.45 40.58 16.37
N LEU A 5 -3.94 40.49 17.61
CA LEU A 5 -3.37 39.67 18.69
C LEU A 5 -4.02 38.28 18.79
N GLY A 6 -5.27 38.17 18.37
CA GLY A 6 -6.05 36.94 18.35
C GLY A 6 -7.37 37.14 17.61
N ALA A 7 -8.05 36.05 17.32
CA ALA A 7 -9.34 36.02 16.66
C ALA A 7 -10.24 34.95 17.29
N CYS A 8 -11.55 35.15 17.17
CA CYS A 8 -12.58 34.17 17.51
C CYS A 8 -13.81 34.51 16.66
N SER A 9 -14.36 33.54 15.93
CA SER A 9 -15.59 33.72 15.17
C SER A 9 -16.75 33.05 15.91
N GLY A 10 -17.80 33.81 16.24
CA GLY A 10 -19.09 33.29 16.72
C GLY A 10 -20.16 33.61 15.70
N VAL A 11 -20.50 32.64 14.86
CA VAL A 11 -21.39 32.80 13.70
C VAL A 11 -22.77 32.30 14.06
N ASN A 12 -23.80 33.13 13.84
CA ASN A 12 -25.20 32.72 13.98
C ASN A 12 -25.64 32.09 12.66
N ILE A 13 -25.80 30.77 12.66
CA ILE A 13 -26.18 29.99 11.46
C ILE A 13 -27.69 30.12 11.24
N GLY A 14 -28.48 30.18 12.31
CA GLY A 14 -29.92 30.32 12.25
C GLY A 14 -30.51 30.99 13.49
N PRO A 15 -31.85 30.98 13.63
CA PRO A 15 -32.51 31.54 14.81
C PRO A 15 -32.06 30.86 16.11
N ASP A 16 -31.82 29.54 16.07
CA ASP A 16 -31.57 28.72 17.26
C ASP A 16 -30.17 28.11 17.32
N LEU A 17 -29.33 28.29 16.28
CA LEU A 17 -28.02 27.64 16.17
C LEU A 17 -26.91 28.66 15.91
N SER A 18 -25.84 28.53 16.68
CA SER A 18 -24.57 29.24 16.47
C SER A 18 -23.39 28.28 16.42
N PHE A 19 -22.31 28.72 15.78
CA PHE A 19 -21.07 27.98 15.68
C PHE A 19 -19.87 28.84 16.07
N VAL A 20 -18.97 28.28 16.88
CA VAL A 20 -17.70 28.88 17.23
C VAL A 20 -16.58 28.26 16.41
N GLY A 21 -15.79 29.11 15.77
CA GLY A 21 -14.64 28.73 14.96
C GLY A 21 -13.48 29.72 15.08
N GLN A 22 -12.37 29.41 14.39
CA GLN A 22 -11.22 30.30 14.22
C GLN A 22 -10.74 30.96 15.54
N TYR A 23 -10.73 30.19 16.63
CA TYR A 23 -10.31 30.69 17.94
C TYR A 23 -8.83 30.47 18.16
N ALA A 24 -8.05 31.56 18.10
CA ALA A 24 -6.61 31.53 18.31
C ALA A 24 -6.11 32.83 18.93
N VAL A 25 -5.09 32.71 19.77
CA VAL A 25 -4.29 33.83 20.28
C VAL A 25 -2.84 33.54 19.92
N ARG A 26 -2.13 34.56 19.41
CA ARG A 26 -0.70 34.48 19.13
C ARG A 26 0.07 33.96 20.35
N ALA A 27 1.02 33.07 20.12
CA ALA A 27 1.70 32.31 21.18
C ALA A 27 2.30 33.22 22.26
N GLU A 28 2.92 34.33 21.87
CA GLU A 28 3.54 35.31 22.77
C GLU A 28 2.55 36.10 23.65
N TYR A 29 1.24 35.99 23.38
CA TYR A 29 0.16 36.65 24.13
C TYR A 29 -0.80 35.67 24.81
N GLN A 30 -0.50 34.36 24.76
CA GLN A 30 -1.27 33.35 25.48
C GLN A 30 -1.07 33.50 27.00
N GLY A 31 -2.08 33.10 27.79
CA GLY A 31 -2.05 33.24 29.25
C GLY A 31 -2.41 34.64 29.79
N LEU A 32 -2.48 35.66 28.95
CA LEU A 32 -2.80 37.04 29.35
C LEU A 32 -4.31 37.35 29.42
N GLY A 33 -5.17 36.33 29.33
CA GLY A 33 -6.64 36.50 29.35
C GLY A 33 -7.28 36.99 28.04
N ILE A 34 -6.51 37.30 26.99
CA ILE A 34 -7.02 37.77 25.69
C ILE A 34 -8.02 36.78 25.08
N GLY A 35 -7.69 35.48 25.09
CA GLY A 35 -8.58 34.46 24.53
C GLY A 35 -9.93 34.40 25.27
N LYS A 36 -9.91 34.49 26.60
CA LYS A 36 -11.12 34.56 27.43
C LYS A 36 -11.97 35.79 27.09
N ALA A 37 -11.35 36.95 26.87
CA ALA A 37 -12.06 38.16 26.48
C ALA A 37 -12.72 38.02 25.09
N LEU A 38 -12.01 37.45 24.11
CA LEU A 38 -12.54 37.14 22.78
C LEU A 38 -13.72 36.17 22.87
N TRP A 39 -13.56 35.10 23.66
CA TRP A 39 -14.60 34.10 23.90
C TRP A 39 -15.88 34.71 24.50
N VAL A 40 -15.75 35.53 25.56
CA VAL A 40 -16.90 36.21 26.18
C VAL A 40 -17.64 37.08 25.16
N LYS A 41 -16.90 37.81 24.31
CA LYS A 41 -17.51 38.64 23.27
C LYS A 41 -18.23 37.80 22.21
N ALA A 42 -17.64 36.69 21.76
CA ALA A 42 -18.25 35.78 20.82
C ALA A 42 -19.52 35.13 21.40
N MET A 43 -19.47 34.64 22.65
CA MET A 43 -20.63 34.09 23.36
C MET A 43 -21.76 35.10 23.50
N LYS A 44 -21.44 36.36 23.86
CA LYS A 44 -22.43 37.43 23.91
C LYS A 44 -23.10 37.69 22.55
N ASN A 45 -22.36 37.59 21.45
CA ASN A 45 -22.90 37.74 20.10
C ASN A 45 -23.86 36.60 19.72
N MET A 46 -23.58 35.39 20.19
CA MET A 46 -24.40 34.21 19.91
C MET A 46 -25.69 34.20 20.73
N GLY A 47 -25.67 34.81 21.92
CA GLY A 47 -26.85 34.92 22.79
C GLY A 47 -27.26 33.56 23.33
N ASP A 48 -28.57 33.32 23.39
CA ASP A 48 -29.15 32.09 23.96
C ASP A 48 -29.27 30.92 22.97
N ARG A 49 -28.67 31.06 21.78
CA ARG A 49 -28.68 30.01 20.75
C ARG A 49 -27.88 28.79 21.22
N ASN A 50 -28.27 27.62 20.71
CA ASN A 50 -27.46 26.42 20.87
C ASN A 50 -26.10 26.64 20.18
N ALA A 51 -25.02 26.67 20.94
CA ALA A 51 -23.68 26.90 20.42
C ALA A 51 -22.97 25.57 20.15
N SER A 52 -22.42 25.43 18.95
CA SER A 52 -21.63 24.26 18.53
C SER A 52 -20.19 24.66 18.21
N LEU A 53 -19.26 23.71 18.33
CA LEU A 53 -17.85 23.91 17.96
C LEU A 53 -17.18 22.57 17.64
N PHE A 54 -16.02 22.64 16.99
CA PHE A 54 -15.12 21.49 16.86
C PHE A 54 -13.90 21.66 17.76
N ALA A 55 -13.67 20.69 18.64
CA ALA A 55 -12.45 20.63 19.42
C ALA A 55 -11.32 20.00 18.58
N ALA A 56 -10.30 20.79 18.24
CA ALA A 56 -9.22 20.33 17.38
C ALA A 56 -8.28 19.30 18.03
N THR A 57 -8.26 19.20 19.36
CA THR A 57 -7.41 18.26 20.11
C THR A 57 -8.13 17.74 21.35
N VAL A 58 -7.70 16.58 21.87
CA VAL A 58 -8.22 16.00 23.13
C VAL A 58 -8.08 16.98 24.30
N LYS A 59 -6.96 17.70 24.39
CA LYS A 59 -6.75 18.72 25.44
C LYS A 59 -7.74 19.87 25.36
N ILE A 60 -8.03 20.35 24.15
CA ILE A 60 -9.00 21.43 23.96
C ILE A 60 -10.43 20.91 24.16
N PHE A 61 -10.69 19.67 23.79
CA PHE A 61 -11.97 19.00 24.02
C PHE A 61 -12.32 18.92 25.51
N THR A 62 -11.38 18.50 26.37
CA THR A 62 -11.63 18.47 27.82
C THR A 62 -11.86 19.87 28.38
N ILE A 63 -11.13 20.89 27.92
CA ILE A 63 -11.37 22.28 28.33
C ILE A 63 -12.79 22.73 27.94
N TYR A 64 -13.24 22.48 26.71
CA TYR A 64 -14.58 22.89 26.30
C TYR A 64 -15.69 22.16 27.07
N ARG A 65 -15.55 20.85 27.25
CA ARG A 65 -16.53 20.02 27.97
C ARG A 65 -16.58 20.36 29.45
N ASP A 66 -15.43 20.37 30.11
CA ASP A 66 -15.34 20.37 31.58
C ASP A 66 -15.32 21.80 32.16
N VAL A 67 -14.81 22.78 31.42
CA VAL A 67 -14.66 24.18 31.89
C VAL A 67 -15.67 25.12 31.24
N HIS A 68 -16.00 24.93 29.96
CA HIS A 68 -16.92 25.79 29.23
C HIS A 68 -18.31 25.18 29.03
N HIS A 69 -18.60 24.07 29.69
CA HIS A 69 -19.93 23.43 29.76
C HIS A 69 -20.52 23.04 28.40
N PHE A 70 -19.68 22.74 27.41
CA PHE A 70 -20.10 22.06 26.18
C PHE A 70 -20.33 20.56 26.48
N SER A 71 -21.31 20.28 27.33
CA SER A 71 -21.57 18.96 27.91
C SER A 71 -22.31 18.01 26.95
N ALA A 72 -23.02 18.56 25.96
CA ALA A 72 -23.66 17.80 24.90
C ALA A 72 -22.62 17.38 23.85
N VAL A 73 -21.93 16.27 24.10
CA VAL A 73 -20.91 15.72 23.19
C VAL A 73 -21.49 14.59 22.35
N PRO A 74 -21.69 14.78 21.03
CA PRO A 74 -22.07 13.69 20.14
C PRO A 74 -20.96 12.64 20.06
N LYS A 75 -21.33 11.36 19.97
CA LYS A 75 -20.37 10.25 19.75
C LYS A 75 -19.79 10.20 18.32
N LYS A 76 -19.85 11.30 17.57
CA LYS A 76 -19.41 11.40 16.18
C LYS A 76 -18.21 12.34 16.08
N ARG A 77 -17.28 12.01 15.20
CA ARG A 77 -16.05 12.78 14.97
C ARG A 77 -15.93 13.14 13.50
N ILE A 78 -15.37 14.31 13.23
CA ILE A 78 -14.90 14.64 11.90
C ILE A 78 -13.50 14.05 11.72
N ILE A 79 -13.32 13.31 10.64
CA ILE A 79 -12.05 12.78 10.17
C ILE A 79 -11.51 13.73 9.09
N HIS A 80 -10.26 14.15 9.25
CA HIS A 80 -9.55 14.92 8.24
C HIS A 80 -8.79 13.96 7.33
N MET A 81 -9.36 13.69 6.16
CA MET A 81 -8.76 12.90 5.09
C MET A 81 -7.89 13.82 4.25
N LYS A 82 -6.58 13.55 4.15
CA LYS A 82 -5.62 14.42 3.46
C LYS A 82 -4.74 13.61 2.54
N GLY A 83 -4.39 14.18 1.40
CA GLY A 83 -3.49 13.54 0.44
C GLY A 83 -3.31 14.35 -0.82
N GLU A 84 -2.58 13.76 -1.75
CA GLU A 84 -2.56 14.19 -3.15
C GLU A 84 -3.72 13.50 -3.88
N PHE A 85 -4.43 14.23 -4.73
CA PHE A 85 -5.47 13.66 -5.56
C PHE A 85 -4.86 12.73 -6.59
N ALA A 86 -5.13 11.45 -6.39
CA ALA A 86 -4.66 10.33 -7.19
C ALA A 86 -5.80 9.31 -7.24
N PRO A 87 -6.83 9.55 -8.07
CA PRO A 87 -8.01 8.71 -8.09
C PRO A 87 -7.67 7.27 -8.47
N ASN A 88 -8.26 6.30 -7.77
CA ASN A 88 -8.12 4.89 -8.09
C ASN A 88 -8.83 4.55 -9.42
N ILE A 89 -8.43 3.45 -10.06
CA ILE A 89 -8.98 2.99 -11.34
C ILE A 89 -10.48 2.63 -11.26
N ASP A 90 -10.98 2.33 -10.06
CA ASP A 90 -12.38 1.96 -9.78
C ASP A 90 -13.25 3.14 -9.33
N ILE A 91 -12.75 4.38 -9.44
CA ILE A 91 -13.57 5.55 -9.11
C ILE A 91 -14.69 5.73 -10.13
N THR A 92 -15.89 6.05 -9.65
CA THR A 92 -17.01 6.34 -10.56
C THR A 92 -16.71 7.59 -11.40
N ASP A 93 -16.58 7.42 -12.71
CA ASP A 93 -16.30 8.52 -13.65
C ASP A 93 -17.51 8.91 -14.51
N ARG A 94 -18.53 8.03 -14.59
CA ARG A 94 -19.80 8.25 -15.28
C ARG A 94 -20.91 7.40 -14.66
N ILE A 95 -22.14 7.92 -14.67
CA ILE A 95 -23.36 7.19 -14.34
C ILE A 95 -24.40 7.52 -15.42
N ASP A 96 -25.03 6.52 -16.02
CA ASP A 96 -26.05 6.74 -17.03
C ASP A 96 -27.31 7.39 -16.42
N GLY A 97 -27.91 8.32 -17.17
CA GLY A 97 -29.07 9.10 -16.70
C GLY A 97 -28.74 10.22 -15.70
N ILE A 98 -27.47 10.43 -15.36
CA ILE A 98 -27.00 11.54 -14.49
C ILE A 98 -26.13 12.51 -15.28
N SER A 99 -26.46 13.79 -15.18
CA SER A 99 -25.70 14.90 -15.76
C SER A 99 -25.08 15.76 -14.67
N LEU A 100 -23.86 16.27 -14.93
CA LEU A 100 -23.19 17.22 -14.04
C LEU A 100 -23.22 18.63 -14.64
N MET A 101 -23.65 19.60 -13.85
CA MET A 101 -23.74 21.01 -14.26
C MET A 101 -22.98 21.89 -13.27
N ALA A 102 -22.46 23.03 -13.73
CA ALA A 102 -21.99 24.07 -12.80
C ALA A 102 -23.18 24.67 -12.07
N ILE A 103 -22.98 25.07 -10.81
CA ILE A 103 -24.00 25.78 -10.03
C ILE A 103 -24.00 27.24 -10.46
N ASN A 104 -25.17 27.76 -10.81
CA ASN A 104 -25.36 29.10 -11.34
C ASN A 104 -26.68 29.71 -10.83
N GLU A 105 -27.03 30.90 -11.33
CA GLU A 105 -28.24 31.60 -10.90
C GLU A 105 -29.55 30.85 -11.23
N ASP A 106 -29.53 30.01 -12.27
CA ASP A 106 -30.72 29.28 -12.74
C ASP A 106 -31.02 28.05 -11.86
N ASN A 107 -29.99 27.37 -11.34
CA ASN A 107 -30.15 26.11 -10.59
C ASN A 107 -29.84 26.19 -9.09
N ILE A 108 -29.29 27.31 -8.58
CA ILE A 108 -28.93 27.45 -7.16
C ILE A 108 -30.12 27.27 -6.22
N ARG A 109 -31.34 27.63 -6.65
CA ARG A 109 -32.55 27.48 -5.83
C ARG A 109 -32.83 26.01 -5.51
N ASP A 110 -32.69 25.13 -6.50
CA ASP A 110 -32.90 23.69 -6.33
C ASP A 110 -31.78 23.07 -5.48
N VAL A 111 -30.54 23.57 -5.61
CA VAL A 111 -29.42 23.14 -4.76
C VAL A 111 -29.63 23.55 -3.30
N ILE A 112 -30.13 24.77 -3.04
CA ILE A 112 -30.44 25.24 -1.69
C ILE A 112 -31.56 24.40 -1.07
N GLU A 113 -32.60 24.08 -1.85
CA GLU A 113 -33.72 23.27 -1.36
C GLU A 113 -33.26 21.83 -1.06
N TYR A 114 -32.48 21.21 -1.96
CA TYR A 114 -31.85 19.91 -1.71
C TYR A 114 -30.95 19.96 -0.47
N ASP A 115 -30.09 20.98 -0.33
CA ASP A 115 -29.22 21.14 0.83
C ASP A 115 -30.02 21.21 2.15
N LYS A 116 -31.08 22.02 2.15
CA LYS A 116 -31.96 22.16 3.30
C LYS A 116 -32.59 20.82 3.70
N GLN A 117 -32.94 19.98 2.73
CA GLN A 117 -33.49 18.65 2.99
C GLN A 117 -32.45 17.71 3.62
N VAL A 118 -31.23 17.66 3.08
CA VAL A 118 -30.16 16.77 3.59
C VAL A 118 -29.52 17.26 4.90
N CYS A 119 -29.74 18.54 5.25
CA CYS A 119 -29.25 19.14 6.50
C CYS A 119 -30.36 19.37 7.54
N ASP A 120 -31.36 18.48 7.57
CA ASP A 120 -32.43 18.48 8.58
C ASP A 120 -33.17 19.83 8.71
N GLY A 121 -33.41 20.50 7.58
CA GLY A 121 -34.13 21.77 7.49
C GLY A 121 -33.28 23.03 7.73
N LEU A 122 -31.98 22.87 7.99
CA LEU A 122 -31.08 24.00 8.25
C LEU A 122 -30.91 24.88 7.00
N ASP A 123 -31.30 26.15 7.10
CA ASP A 123 -31.14 27.11 6.00
C ASP A 123 -29.68 27.58 5.91
N ARG A 124 -28.98 27.10 4.88
CA ARG A 124 -27.60 27.51 4.55
C ARG A 124 -27.53 28.30 3.24
N SER A 125 -28.65 28.88 2.79
CA SER A 125 -28.75 29.62 1.53
C SER A 125 -27.72 30.72 1.38
N ALA A 126 -27.43 31.48 2.45
CA ALA A 126 -26.43 32.55 2.44
C ALA A 126 -25.00 32.00 2.19
N MET A 127 -24.66 30.87 2.81
CA MET A 127 -23.37 30.21 2.62
C MET A 127 -23.25 29.70 1.18
N LEU A 128 -24.22 28.92 0.70
CA LEU A 128 -24.20 28.39 -0.66
C LEU A 128 -24.16 29.53 -1.71
N SER A 129 -24.91 30.61 -1.47
CA SER A 129 -24.89 31.80 -2.32
C SER A 129 -23.53 32.48 -2.39
N ALA A 130 -22.81 32.55 -1.27
CA ALA A 130 -21.46 33.08 -1.25
C ALA A 130 -20.47 32.13 -1.95
N LEU A 131 -20.64 30.82 -1.77
CA LEU A 131 -19.73 29.81 -2.32
C LEU A 131 -19.79 29.73 -3.85
N TYR A 132 -20.98 29.72 -4.48
CA TYR A 132 -21.06 29.59 -5.95
C TYR A 132 -20.65 30.87 -6.67
N LYS A 133 -20.85 32.04 -6.04
CA LYS A 133 -20.44 33.34 -6.60
C LYS A 133 -18.93 33.59 -6.55
N SER A 134 -18.19 32.81 -5.76
CA SER A 134 -16.74 32.91 -5.70
C SER A 134 -16.12 32.21 -6.91
N PRO A 135 -15.49 32.94 -7.84
CA PRO A 135 -14.98 32.36 -9.10
C PRO A 135 -13.81 31.38 -8.88
N GLU A 136 -13.14 31.47 -7.75
CA GLU A 136 -12.05 30.55 -7.35
C GLU A 136 -12.56 29.18 -6.92
N ASN A 137 -13.85 29.06 -6.61
CA ASN A 137 -14.45 27.81 -6.14
C ASN A 137 -14.90 26.97 -7.34
N ILE A 138 -14.46 25.71 -7.38
CA ILE A 138 -15.00 24.75 -8.33
C ILE A 138 -16.25 24.14 -7.71
N ASN A 139 -17.31 24.03 -8.50
CA ASN A 139 -18.55 23.43 -8.04
C ASN A 139 -19.25 22.64 -9.14
N LEU A 140 -20.02 21.65 -8.69
CA LEU A 140 -20.86 20.81 -9.53
C LEU A 140 -22.13 20.44 -8.80
N VAL A 141 -23.22 20.32 -9.54
CA VAL A 141 -24.48 19.68 -9.14
C VAL A 141 -24.74 18.49 -10.05
N ALA A 142 -25.17 17.38 -9.47
CA ALA A 142 -25.61 16.19 -10.19
C ALA A 142 -27.14 16.21 -10.30
N VAL A 143 -27.65 16.03 -11.50
CA VAL A 143 -29.09 15.98 -11.78
C VAL A 143 -29.45 14.76 -12.62
N ASN A 144 -30.67 14.24 -12.44
CA ASN A 144 -31.21 13.20 -13.31
C ASN A 144 -31.84 13.76 -14.60
N GLU A 145 -32.39 12.89 -15.45
CA GLU A 145 -33.09 13.25 -16.69
C GLU A 145 -34.32 14.17 -16.48
N ARG A 146 -34.84 14.25 -15.25
CA ARG A 146 -35.95 15.14 -14.86
C ARG A 146 -35.45 16.45 -14.22
N ASN A 147 -34.16 16.75 -14.29
CA ASN A 147 -33.49 17.88 -13.64
C ASN A 147 -33.62 17.92 -12.12
N GLN A 148 -33.88 16.77 -11.46
CA GLN A 148 -33.90 16.72 -10.00
C GLN A 148 -32.47 16.63 -9.47
N VAL A 149 -32.15 17.46 -8.47
CA VAL A 149 -30.85 17.45 -7.78
C VAL A 149 -30.69 16.17 -6.98
N LEU A 150 -29.60 15.44 -7.22
CA LEU A 150 -29.21 14.21 -6.51
C LEU A 150 -27.95 14.38 -5.66
N GLY A 151 -27.34 15.57 -5.71
CA GLY A 151 -26.12 15.89 -4.99
C GLY A 151 -25.41 17.11 -5.55
N TYR A 152 -24.50 17.66 -4.76
CA TYR A 152 -23.65 18.77 -5.15
C TYR A 152 -22.31 18.74 -4.41
N CYS A 153 -21.31 19.38 -5.00
CA CYS A 153 -19.95 19.43 -4.49
C CYS A 153 -19.35 20.81 -4.69
N PHE A 154 -18.61 21.27 -3.69
CA PHE A 154 -17.71 22.41 -3.80
C PHE A 154 -16.27 21.99 -3.50
N VAL A 155 -15.35 22.65 -4.18
CA VAL A 155 -13.91 22.59 -3.92
C VAL A 155 -13.39 24.02 -3.79
N LEU A 156 -12.79 24.32 -2.65
CA LEU A 156 -12.42 25.67 -2.24
C LEU A 156 -11.11 25.70 -1.46
N ASP A 157 -10.38 26.81 -1.52
CA ASP A 157 -9.18 26.97 -0.72
C ASP A 157 -9.52 27.29 0.73
N THR A 158 -8.87 26.59 1.66
CA THR A 158 -8.98 26.85 3.09
C THR A 158 -8.00 27.95 3.51
N SER A 159 -8.28 28.60 4.64
CA SER A 159 -7.38 29.59 5.26
C SER A 159 -5.99 29.05 5.64
N SER A 160 -5.81 27.72 5.60
CA SER A 160 -4.54 27.04 5.83
C SER A 160 -3.71 26.81 4.56
N GLY A 161 -4.16 27.31 3.41
CA GLY A 161 -3.50 27.11 2.11
C GLY A 161 -3.63 25.68 1.58
N VAL A 162 -4.67 24.95 2.01
CA VAL A 162 -5.00 23.59 1.55
C VAL A 162 -6.32 23.66 0.80
N THR A 163 -6.45 22.94 -0.32
CA THR A 163 -7.69 22.88 -1.10
C THR A 163 -8.63 21.84 -0.49
N GLY A 164 -9.83 22.25 -0.10
CA GLY A 164 -10.83 21.43 0.58
C GLY A 164 -11.96 20.99 -0.34
N ILE A 165 -12.41 19.74 -0.23
CA ILE A 165 -13.67 19.24 -0.81
C ILE A 165 -14.74 19.40 0.26
N THR A 166 -15.53 20.47 0.17
CA THR A 166 -16.62 20.77 1.09
C THR A 166 -17.42 21.99 0.61
N PRO A 167 -18.75 22.02 0.82
CA PRO A 167 -19.60 20.88 1.15
C PRO A 167 -19.69 19.86 0.00
N LEU A 168 -19.93 18.59 0.35
CA LEU A 168 -20.26 17.51 -0.59
C LEU A 168 -21.41 16.69 0.01
N TYR A 169 -22.55 16.70 -0.68
CA TYR A 169 -23.74 15.93 -0.34
C TYR A 169 -24.23 15.21 -1.59
N ALA A 170 -24.67 13.97 -1.43
CA ALA A 170 -25.19 13.15 -2.52
C ALA A 170 -26.10 12.05 -1.98
N ASP A 171 -27.09 11.64 -2.77
CA ASP A 171 -28.04 10.59 -2.40
C ASP A 171 -27.36 9.23 -2.21
N ASN A 172 -26.22 8.99 -2.85
CA ASN A 172 -25.45 7.76 -2.71
C ASN A 172 -23.94 7.97 -2.95
N GLN A 173 -23.16 6.91 -2.65
CA GLN A 173 -21.71 6.93 -2.77
C GLN A 173 -21.23 7.16 -4.21
N GLN A 174 -21.85 6.53 -5.22
CA GLN A 174 -21.42 6.66 -6.62
C GLN A 174 -21.56 8.11 -7.13
N ILE A 175 -22.63 8.80 -6.75
CA ILE A 175 -22.83 10.22 -7.09
C ILE A 175 -21.79 11.09 -6.37
N ALA A 176 -21.47 10.79 -5.11
CA ALA A 176 -20.41 11.50 -4.38
C ALA A 176 -19.03 11.29 -5.02
N GLU A 177 -18.69 10.07 -5.42
CA GLU A 177 -17.46 9.74 -6.16
C GLU A 177 -17.39 10.55 -7.47
N LEU A 178 -18.46 10.50 -8.27
CA LEU A 178 -18.55 11.22 -9.54
C LEU A 178 -18.35 12.72 -9.38
N LEU A 179 -19.10 13.35 -8.46
CA LEU A 179 -19.02 14.78 -8.20
C LEU A 179 -17.62 15.20 -7.72
N ALA A 180 -17.07 14.50 -6.72
CA ALA A 180 -15.78 14.85 -6.14
C ALA A 180 -14.65 14.66 -7.16
N ASN A 181 -14.64 13.55 -7.89
CA ASN A 181 -13.66 13.25 -8.93
C ASN A 181 -13.68 14.34 -10.02
N LYS A 182 -14.87 14.66 -10.58
CA LYS A 182 -14.99 15.67 -11.65
C LYS A 182 -14.68 17.09 -11.17
N CYS A 183 -14.96 17.43 -9.91
CA CYS A 183 -14.50 18.69 -9.33
C CYS A 183 -12.97 18.74 -9.20
N CYS A 184 -12.34 17.68 -8.70
CA CYS A 184 -10.88 17.62 -8.52
C CYS A 184 -10.12 17.67 -9.85
N GLN A 185 -10.64 17.03 -10.90
CA GLN A 185 -10.07 17.06 -12.25
C GLN A 185 -10.01 18.48 -12.87
N ARG A 186 -10.83 19.43 -12.36
CA ARG A 186 -10.82 20.82 -12.81
C ARG A 186 -9.81 21.70 -12.07
N LEU A 187 -9.14 21.16 -11.04
CA LEU A 187 -8.12 21.90 -10.31
C LEU A 187 -6.82 22.00 -11.12
N PRO A 188 -6.08 23.12 -10.99
CA PRO A 188 -4.69 23.16 -11.40
C PRO A 188 -3.84 22.09 -10.67
N THR A 189 -2.87 21.48 -11.36
CA THR A 189 -2.02 20.38 -10.84
C THR A 189 -1.28 20.71 -9.54
N HIS A 190 -1.03 21.98 -9.22
CA HIS A 190 -0.39 22.33 -7.95
C HIS A 190 -1.36 22.27 -6.76
N LYS A 191 -2.67 22.48 -6.99
CA LYS A 191 -3.71 22.41 -5.94
C LYS A 191 -4.10 20.96 -5.62
N THR A 192 -3.90 20.02 -6.54
CA THR A 192 -4.17 18.60 -6.33
C THR A 192 -3.17 17.93 -5.39
N LYS A 193 -1.99 18.52 -5.16
CA LYS A 193 -0.93 17.94 -4.31
C LYS A 193 -1.25 17.91 -2.82
N LYS A 194 -2.17 18.76 -2.38
CA LYS A 194 -2.51 18.89 -0.95
C LYS A 194 -3.98 19.21 -0.81
N MET A 195 -4.76 18.14 -0.73
CA MET A 195 -6.20 18.23 -0.57
C MET A 195 -6.64 17.82 0.84
N LEU A 196 -7.80 18.33 1.24
CA LEU A 196 -8.49 18.00 2.48
C LEU A 196 -9.93 17.60 2.17
N TYR A 197 -10.34 16.45 2.67
CA TYR A 197 -11.72 15.99 2.64
C TYR A 197 -12.15 15.77 4.10
N LEU A 198 -13.32 16.31 4.48
CA LEU A 198 -13.88 16.15 5.82
C LEU A 198 -14.97 15.07 5.79
N CYS A 199 -14.77 13.99 6.55
CA CYS A 199 -15.76 12.91 6.67
C CYS A 199 -16.29 12.83 8.10
N TRP A 200 -17.54 12.44 8.28
CA TRP A 200 -17.98 11.92 9.58
C TRP A 200 -17.49 10.48 9.75
N ASP A 201 -16.95 10.14 10.91
CA ASP A 201 -16.55 8.77 11.26
C ASP A 201 -17.69 7.76 11.14
N SER A 202 -18.91 8.20 11.40
CA SER A 202 -20.15 7.44 11.24
C SER A 202 -20.63 7.27 9.78
N ASN A 203 -19.95 7.87 8.80
CA ASN A 203 -20.31 7.76 7.38
C ASN A 203 -19.21 6.99 6.60
N PRO A 204 -19.29 5.65 6.54
CA PRO A 204 -18.30 4.82 5.85
C PRO A 204 -18.22 5.12 4.34
N ASN A 205 -19.34 5.46 3.70
CA ASN A 205 -19.37 5.81 2.27
C ASN A 205 -18.52 7.06 1.97
N SER A 206 -18.59 8.07 2.85
CA SER A 206 -17.77 9.28 2.70
C SER A 206 -16.27 9.00 2.88
N ILE A 207 -15.91 8.05 3.74
CA ILE A 207 -14.51 7.61 3.92
C ILE A 207 -14.03 6.90 2.64
N ALA A 208 -14.85 6.01 2.09
CA ALA A 208 -14.55 5.28 0.85
C ALA A 208 -14.36 6.23 -0.35
N VAL A 209 -15.18 7.28 -0.48
CA VAL A 209 -15.00 8.33 -1.50
C VAL A 209 -13.63 8.99 -1.36
N ALA A 210 -13.26 9.44 -0.15
CA ALA A 210 -11.97 10.08 0.07
C ALA A 210 -10.79 9.14 -0.23
N GLU A 211 -10.90 7.86 0.12
CA GLU A 211 -9.89 6.83 -0.21
C GLU A 211 -9.75 6.61 -1.71
N LYS A 212 -10.87 6.48 -2.43
CA LYS A 212 -10.88 6.36 -3.89
C LYS A 212 -10.30 7.59 -4.60
N LEU A 213 -10.39 8.78 -4.01
CA LEU A 213 -9.76 10.00 -4.52
C LEU A 213 -8.23 10.05 -4.26
N GLY A 214 -7.68 9.08 -3.53
CA GLY A 214 -6.27 9.07 -3.09
C GLY A 214 -6.02 9.88 -1.81
N LEU A 215 -7.07 10.38 -1.15
CA LEU A 215 -6.99 11.32 -0.03
C LEU A 215 -6.90 10.63 1.34
N ASN A 216 -6.09 9.59 1.46
CA ASN A 216 -5.64 9.10 2.75
C ASN A 216 -4.45 8.15 2.55
N PRO A 217 -3.21 8.51 2.92
CA PRO A 217 -2.07 7.63 2.83
C PRO A 217 -2.09 6.64 4.01
N LYS A 218 -3.23 5.97 4.23
CA LYS A 218 -3.67 5.21 5.41
C LYS A 218 -2.82 3.95 5.65
N CYS A 219 -1.51 4.08 5.59
CA CYS A 219 -0.58 2.99 5.75
C CYS A 219 -0.18 2.77 7.20
N ILE A 220 -0.60 3.61 8.17
CA ILE A 220 -0.36 3.41 9.60
C ILE A 220 -1.70 3.45 10.36
N PHE A 221 -1.96 2.38 11.10
CA PHE A 221 -3.13 2.19 11.93
C PHE A 221 -2.70 2.21 13.39
N VAL A 222 -3.45 2.93 14.23
CA VAL A 222 -3.16 3.02 15.66
C VAL A 222 -4.40 2.70 16.47
N ALA A 223 -4.20 1.96 17.57
CA ALA A 223 -5.20 1.78 18.60
C ALA A 223 -4.97 2.86 19.65
N GLN A 224 -5.98 3.68 19.93
CA GLN A 224 -5.90 4.80 20.85
C GLN A 224 -7.02 4.73 21.87
N ASP A 225 -6.67 4.96 23.14
CA ASP A 225 -7.66 5.20 24.19
C ASP A 225 -8.41 6.51 23.91
N ILE A 226 -9.74 6.44 23.89
CA ILE A 226 -10.60 7.53 23.42
C ILE A 226 -10.52 8.77 24.32
N ASP A 227 -10.40 8.57 25.64
CA ASP A 227 -10.47 9.66 26.62
C ASP A 227 -9.12 10.31 26.85
N SER A 228 -8.07 9.49 27.00
CA SER A 228 -6.71 9.98 27.26
C SER A 228 -5.91 10.29 25.99
N GLY A 229 -6.31 9.75 24.85
CA GLY A 229 -5.52 9.79 23.63
C GLY A 229 -4.27 8.90 23.67
N LYS A 230 -4.12 8.02 24.67
CA LYS A 230 -2.95 7.15 24.82
C LYS A 230 -2.92 6.10 23.71
N LEU A 231 -1.80 6.00 22.98
CA LEU A 231 -1.58 4.93 22.02
C LEU A 231 -1.38 3.59 22.73
N LEU A 232 -2.12 2.56 22.29
CA LEU A 232 -2.15 1.21 22.84
C LEU A 232 -1.43 0.21 21.93
N GLY A 233 -1.47 0.44 20.62
CA GLY A 233 -0.80 -0.40 19.63
C GLY A 233 -0.79 0.27 18.26
N MET A 234 -0.02 -0.29 17.34
CA MET A 234 0.03 0.17 15.96
C MET A 234 0.31 -0.98 15.00
N THR A 235 0.00 -0.75 13.73
CA THR A 235 0.48 -1.55 12.60
C THR A 235 0.58 -0.66 11.37
N SER A 236 1.27 -1.11 10.34
CA SER A 236 1.31 -0.45 9.05
C SER A 236 1.04 -1.43 7.92
N GLY A 237 0.27 -0.98 6.91
CA GLY A 237 -0.03 -1.70 5.68
C GLY A 237 0.25 -0.78 4.50
N ILE A 238 1.44 -0.91 3.90
CA ILE A 238 1.92 -0.03 2.84
C ILE A 238 1.55 -0.68 1.51
N ASN A 239 0.67 -0.04 0.73
CA ASN A 239 0.40 -0.45 -0.64
C ASN A 239 1.55 0.01 -1.54
N ILE A 240 2.38 -0.94 -1.98
CA ILE A 240 3.58 -0.69 -2.80
C ILE A 240 3.18 -0.55 -4.26
N SER A 241 2.29 -1.42 -4.75
CA SER A 241 1.77 -1.41 -6.13
C SER A 241 0.29 -1.85 -6.13
N PRO A 242 -0.40 -1.87 -7.28
CA PRO A 242 -1.74 -2.47 -7.38
C PRO A 242 -1.77 -3.95 -6.96
N GLU A 243 -0.64 -4.65 -7.05
CA GLU A 243 -0.52 -6.10 -6.80
C GLU A 243 0.20 -6.44 -5.48
N LEU A 244 0.98 -5.52 -4.91
CA LEU A 244 1.84 -5.79 -3.74
C LEU A 244 1.58 -4.81 -2.59
N ALA A 245 1.47 -5.36 -1.38
CA ALA A 245 1.48 -4.60 -0.13
C ALA A 245 2.51 -5.17 0.85
N HIS A 246 2.90 -4.36 1.84
CA HIS A 246 3.84 -4.76 2.88
C HIS A 246 3.34 -4.36 4.27
N VAL A 247 3.42 -5.29 5.22
CA VAL A 247 3.07 -5.07 6.62
C VAL A 247 4.33 -4.76 7.42
N GLY A 248 4.26 -3.70 8.22
CA GLY A 248 5.31 -3.32 9.15
C GLY A 248 4.77 -2.88 10.51
N GLN A 249 5.69 -2.64 11.45
CA GLN A 249 5.42 -1.97 12.74
C GLN A 249 4.25 -2.56 13.55
N TYR A 250 4.01 -3.88 13.47
CA TYR A 250 2.93 -4.52 14.21
C TYR A 250 3.31 -4.71 15.68
N GLY A 251 2.64 -3.99 16.58
CA GLY A 251 2.92 -4.08 18.01
C GLY A 251 1.79 -3.56 18.89
N VAL A 252 1.56 -4.24 20.01
CA VAL A 252 0.64 -3.81 21.07
C VAL A 252 1.44 -3.68 22.37
N LYS A 253 1.22 -2.60 23.13
CA LYS A 253 1.83 -2.39 24.43
C LYS A 253 1.56 -3.59 25.34
N ARG A 254 2.57 -4.00 26.11
CA ARG A 254 2.56 -5.23 26.90
C ARG A 254 1.31 -5.39 27.77
N ASP A 255 0.94 -4.34 28.49
CA ASP A 255 -0.21 -4.33 29.41
C ASP A 255 -1.58 -4.46 28.70
N TYR A 256 -1.60 -4.33 27.37
CA TYR A 256 -2.79 -4.37 26.52
C TYR A 256 -2.80 -5.56 25.56
N GLN A 257 -1.80 -6.46 25.66
CA GLN A 257 -1.77 -7.70 24.88
C GLN A 257 -2.84 -8.68 25.38
N GLY A 258 -3.35 -9.55 24.50
CA GLY A 258 -4.40 -10.52 24.83
C GLY A 258 -5.83 -9.96 24.83
N LEU A 259 -6.00 -8.64 24.70
CA LEU A 259 -7.32 -7.97 24.71
C LEU A 259 -7.98 -7.85 23.31
N GLY A 260 -7.48 -8.57 22.30
CA GLY A 260 -8.00 -8.47 20.92
C GLY A 260 -7.58 -7.23 20.12
N ILE A 261 -6.92 -6.23 20.73
CA ILE A 261 -6.46 -5.00 20.06
C ILE A 261 -5.59 -5.30 18.83
N GLY A 262 -4.68 -6.26 18.94
CA GLY A 262 -3.81 -6.66 17.84
C GLY A 262 -4.57 -7.26 16.65
N SER A 263 -5.66 -7.99 16.90
CA SER A 263 -6.50 -8.56 15.85
C SER A 263 -7.31 -7.46 15.16
N ALA A 264 -7.89 -6.54 15.92
CA ALA A 264 -8.62 -5.39 15.37
C ALA A 264 -7.74 -4.49 14.48
N LEU A 265 -6.50 -4.25 14.90
CA LEU A 265 -5.51 -3.53 14.07
C LEU A 265 -5.19 -4.30 12.78
N TRP A 266 -5.03 -5.61 12.88
CA TRP A 266 -4.72 -6.47 11.75
C TRP A 266 -5.87 -6.49 10.72
N GLU A 267 -7.11 -6.65 11.16
CA GLU A 267 -8.30 -6.65 10.31
C GLU A 267 -8.44 -5.34 9.53
N GLN A 268 -8.30 -4.19 10.19
CA GLN A 268 -8.37 -2.89 9.51
C GLN A 268 -7.26 -2.70 8.47
N MET A 269 -6.04 -3.11 8.81
CA MET A 269 -4.90 -3.04 7.91
C MET A 269 -5.06 -3.98 6.72
N MET A 270 -5.50 -5.22 6.91
CA MET A 270 -5.76 -6.17 5.82
C MET A 270 -6.87 -5.68 4.90
N ALA A 271 -7.95 -5.08 5.45
CA ALA A 271 -9.00 -4.47 4.67
C ALA A 271 -8.48 -3.32 3.80
N HIS A 272 -7.58 -2.47 4.33
CA HIS A 272 -6.92 -1.41 3.56
C HIS A 272 -6.03 -1.94 2.42
N MET A 273 -5.32 -3.05 2.64
CA MET A 273 -4.45 -3.63 1.62
C MET A 273 -5.24 -4.32 0.50
N GLY A 274 -6.49 -4.70 0.76
CA GLY A 274 -7.39 -5.29 -0.23
C GLY A 274 -6.86 -6.60 -0.78
N ASP A 275 -6.95 -6.80 -2.10
CA ASP A 275 -6.57 -8.04 -2.80
C ASP A 275 -5.12 -8.18 -3.21
N ARG A 276 -4.27 -7.26 -2.74
CA ARG A 276 -2.82 -7.34 -2.95
C ARG A 276 -2.23 -8.60 -2.34
N ASN A 277 -1.18 -9.11 -2.97
CA ASN A 277 -0.26 -10.03 -2.32
C ASN A 277 0.42 -9.28 -1.17
N VAL A 278 0.34 -9.81 0.04
CA VAL A 278 0.82 -9.11 1.24
C VAL A 278 2.11 -9.74 1.70
N SER A 279 3.16 -8.94 1.84
CA SER A 279 4.45 -9.35 2.38
C SER A 279 4.66 -8.83 3.80
N LEU A 280 5.49 -9.51 4.58
CA LEU A 280 5.99 -9.01 5.86
C LEU A 280 7.35 -9.61 6.20
N TYR A 281 8.16 -8.90 6.98
CA TYR A 281 9.32 -9.47 7.64
C TYR A 281 8.91 -9.99 9.01
N ALA A 282 9.08 -11.30 9.24
CA ALA A 282 8.78 -11.89 10.54
C ALA A 282 10.03 -12.00 11.40
N SER A 283 9.89 -11.73 12.69
CA SER A 283 10.83 -12.25 13.68
C SER A 283 10.57 -13.75 13.88
N ASP A 284 11.60 -14.51 14.26
CA ASP A 284 11.50 -15.96 14.45
C ASP A 284 10.33 -16.36 15.38
N LEU A 285 10.10 -15.58 16.43
CA LEU A 285 9.00 -15.80 17.39
C LEU A 285 7.60 -15.64 16.77
N MET A 286 7.49 -14.89 15.67
CA MET A 286 6.21 -14.56 15.05
C MET A 286 5.91 -15.40 13.81
N VAL A 287 6.89 -16.11 13.24
CA VAL A 287 6.72 -16.95 12.03
C VAL A 287 5.58 -17.95 12.21
N ALA A 288 5.58 -18.69 13.32
CA ALA A 288 4.53 -19.67 13.60
C ALA A 288 3.15 -19.03 13.68
N LYS A 289 3.04 -17.86 14.32
CA LYS A 289 1.79 -17.10 14.41
C LYS A 289 1.30 -16.67 13.03
N TYR A 290 2.18 -16.08 12.21
CA TYR A 290 1.83 -15.62 10.86
C TYR A 290 1.40 -16.77 9.95
N LYS A 291 2.07 -17.92 10.05
CA LYS A 291 1.70 -19.11 9.29
C LYS A 291 0.36 -19.69 9.72
N VAL A 292 0.16 -19.91 11.02
CA VAL A 292 -1.01 -20.62 11.54
C VAL A 292 -2.27 -19.75 11.51
N HIS A 293 -2.16 -18.49 11.94
CA HIS A 293 -3.33 -17.64 12.12
C HIS A 293 -3.61 -16.71 10.94
N PHE A 294 -2.63 -16.47 10.07
CA PHE A 294 -2.75 -15.50 8.98
C PHE A 294 -2.37 -16.06 7.60
N SER A 295 -2.09 -17.36 7.51
CA SER A 295 -1.78 -18.07 6.25
C SER A 295 -0.57 -17.52 5.48
N PHE A 296 0.39 -16.93 6.19
CA PHE A 296 1.63 -16.45 5.60
C PHE A 296 2.64 -17.59 5.43
N VAL A 297 3.27 -17.70 4.27
CA VAL A 297 4.30 -18.69 3.96
C VAL A 297 5.66 -18.02 3.77
N PRO A 298 6.74 -18.55 4.34
CA PRO A 298 8.09 -18.02 4.11
C PRO A 298 8.55 -18.29 2.68
N GLU A 299 9.23 -17.32 2.06
CA GLU A 299 9.82 -17.48 0.72
C GLU A 299 11.35 -17.51 0.80
N ARG A 300 11.96 -16.42 1.26
CA ARG A 300 13.43 -16.24 1.38
C ARG A 300 13.79 -15.50 2.67
N ARG A 301 15.07 -15.35 2.97
CA ARG A 301 15.51 -14.62 4.18
C ARG A 301 16.24 -13.34 3.83
N LEU A 302 15.88 -12.26 4.52
CA LEU A 302 16.67 -11.07 4.60
C LEU A 302 17.72 -11.27 5.69
N VAL A 303 18.99 -11.23 5.32
CA VAL A 303 20.13 -11.40 6.22
C VAL A 303 20.60 -10.02 6.69
N HIS A 304 20.68 -9.85 8.01
CA HIS A 304 21.07 -8.59 8.63
C HIS A 304 22.54 -8.67 9.02
N PHE A 305 23.36 -7.79 8.46
CA PHE A 305 24.73 -7.57 8.89
C PHE A 305 24.82 -6.26 9.66
N THR A 306 25.53 -6.26 10.79
CA THR A 306 25.75 -5.07 11.63
C THR A 306 27.20 -4.94 12.05
N GLY A 307 27.68 -3.72 12.19
CA GLY A 307 29.02 -3.46 12.73
C GLY A 307 29.52 -2.06 12.41
N ASN A 308 30.65 -1.69 12.99
CA ASN A 308 31.36 -0.48 12.57
C ASN A 308 32.10 -0.78 11.26
N VAL A 309 32.08 0.17 10.32
CA VAL A 309 32.77 0.01 9.04
C VAL A 309 34.28 -0.04 9.26
N THR A 310 34.92 -1.17 8.96
CA THR A 310 36.37 -1.29 8.90
C THR A 310 36.74 -1.56 7.45
N ASN A 311 37.05 -0.51 6.71
CA ASN A 311 37.13 -0.56 5.24
C ASN A 311 38.34 -1.36 4.77
N ASN A 312 38.17 -2.66 4.54
CA ASN A 312 39.23 -3.57 4.07
C ASN A 312 38.91 -4.02 2.64
N ASN A 313 39.61 -3.45 1.66
CA ASN A 313 39.67 -3.94 0.28
C ASN A 313 38.37 -3.81 -0.55
N LEU A 314 37.59 -2.74 -0.39
CA LEU A 314 36.52 -2.39 -1.35
C LEU A 314 37.10 -1.71 -2.60
N VAL A 315 36.37 -1.80 -3.71
CA VAL A 315 36.68 -1.07 -4.94
C VAL A 315 36.62 0.45 -4.72
N ASP A 316 37.72 1.15 -5.03
CA ASP A 316 37.82 2.61 -4.86
C ASP A 316 37.55 3.41 -6.14
N SER A 317 37.73 2.81 -7.31
CA SER A 317 37.50 3.41 -8.63
C SER A 317 37.30 2.34 -9.69
N ILE A 318 36.47 2.63 -10.71
CA ILE A 318 36.30 1.79 -11.90
C ILE A 318 36.41 2.73 -13.11
N ASP A 319 37.21 2.34 -14.11
CA ASP A 319 37.38 3.14 -15.32
C ASP A 319 36.05 3.29 -16.10
N GLY A 320 35.81 4.47 -16.65
CA GLY A 320 34.57 4.80 -17.36
C GLY A 320 33.30 4.91 -16.50
N ILE A 321 33.40 4.78 -15.16
CA ILE A 321 32.26 4.91 -14.24
C ILE A 321 32.38 6.17 -13.37
N SER A 322 31.32 6.97 -13.36
CA SER A 322 31.19 8.15 -12.50
C SER A 322 30.10 7.94 -11.45
N LEU A 323 30.32 8.46 -10.23
CA LEU A 323 29.29 8.50 -9.20
C LEU A 323 28.77 9.93 -9.02
N VAL A 324 27.47 10.12 -9.18
CA VAL A 324 26.81 11.42 -8.97
C VAL A 324 25.70 11.30 -7.91
N PRO A 325 25.38 12.37 -7.16
CA PRO A 325 24.20 12.38 -6.28
C PRO A 325 22.92 12.15 -7.08
N ILE A 326 21.90 11.57 -6.44
CA ILE A 326 20.57 11.47 -7.01
C ILE A 326 19.85 12.81 -6.79
N ASP A 327 19.42 13.44 -7.87
CA ASP A 327 18.74 14.73 -7.85
C ASP A 327 17.66 14.82 -8.92
N LYS A 328 17.02 15.99 -9.06
CA LYS A 328 15.93 16.20 -10.01
C LYS A 328 16.33 15.94 -11.48
N SER A 329 17.62 16.02 -11.82
CA SER A 329 18.10 15.84 -13.19
C SER A 329 18.25 14.38 -13.61
N ASN A 330 18.47 13.45 -12.66
CA ASN A 330 18.73 12.04 -12.95
C ASN A 330 17.75 11.05 -12.26
N ILE A 331 16.86 11.53 -11.39
CA ILE A 331 15.92 10.68 -10.64
C ILE A 331 15.02 9.83 -11.55
N GLY A 332 14.65 10.35 -12.73
CA GLY A 332 13.83 9.59 -13.70
C GLY A 332 14.53 8.31 -14.15
N ASP A 333 15.81 8.40 -14.52
CA ASP A 333 16.60 7.25 -14.96
C ASP A 333 16.87 6.26 -13.82
N VAL A 334 17.04 6.75 -12.59
CA VAL A 334 17.17 5.91 -11.40
C VAL A 334 15.89 5.13 -11.11
N ILE A 335 14.72 5.78 -11.24
CA ILE A 335 13.41 5.13 -11.05
C ILE A 335 13.22 4.03 -12.10
N GLU A 336 13.55 4.30 -13.37
CA GLU A 336 13.46 3.29 -14.43
C GLU A 336 14.42 2.12 -14.19
N TYR A 337 15.67 2.39 -13.80
CA TYR A 337 16.62 1.35 -13.40
C TYR A 337 16.08 0.52 -12.23
N ASP A 338 15.61 1.16 -11.15
CA ASP A 338 15.04 0.46 -9.99
C ASP A 338 13.86 -0.43 -10.37
N LYS A 339 12.98 0.08 -11.23
CA LYS A 339 11.83 -0.67 -11.75
C LYS A 339 12.28 -1.93 -12.48
N THR A 340 13.40 -1.89 -13.22
CA THR A 340 13.94 -3.11 -13.84
C THR A 340 14.46 -4.12 -12.81
N VAL A 341 15.15 -3.67 -11.77
CA VAL A 341 15.74 -4.53 -10.73
C VAL A 341 14.67 -5.12 -9.80
N THR A 342 13.54 -4.43 -9.65
CA THR A 342 12.43 -4.81 -8.77
C THR A 342 11.27 -5.48 -9.53
N ASN A 343 11.53 -6.05 -10.70
CA ASN A 343 10.54 -6.77 -11.51
C ASN A 343 9.29 -5.94 -11.85
N GLY A 344 9.47 -4.66 -12.18
CA GLY A 344 8.41 -3.78 -12.66
C GLY A 344 7.69 -2.95 -11.60
N VAL A 345 8.06 -3.08 -10.32
CA VAL A 345 7.44 -2.33 -9.22
C VAL A 345 7.81 -0.84 -9.31
N ASP A 346 6.81 0.04 -9.45
CA ASP A 346 7.01 1.49 -9.41
C ASP A 346 7.16 1.99 -7.96
N ARG A 347 8.40 2.31 -7.57
CA ARG A 347 8.73 2.85 -6.24
C ARG A 347 9.08 4.35 -6.26
N ARG A 348 8.61 5.10 -7.26
CA ARG A 348 8.85 6.55 -7.41
C ARG A 348 8.68 7.37 -6.14
N LEU A 349 7.62 7.14 -5.37
CA LEU A 349 7.33 7.91 -4.15
C LEU A 349 8.44 7.77 -3.10
N MET A 350 9.10 6.61 -3.03
CA MET A 350 10.26 6.39 -2.18
C MET A 350 11.39 7.34 -2.60
N PHE A 351 11.73 7.38 -3.89
CA PHE A 351 12.79 8.25 -4.38
C PHE A 351 12.45 9.73 -4.18
N GLU A 352 11.21 10.14 -4.46
CA GLU A 352 10.76 11.52 -4.24
C GLU A 352 10.86 11.99 -2.79
N ALA A 353 10.78 11.07 -1.83
CA ALA A 353 11.02 11.34 -0.42
C ALA A 353 12.52 11.34 -0.10
N LEU A 354 13.25 10.31 -0.52
CA LEU A 354 14.64 10.06 -0.13
C LEU A 354 15.59 11.22 -0.45
N TYR A 355 15.63 11.75 -1.68
CA TYR A 355 16.59 12.81 -2.01
C TYR A 355 16.26 14.16 -1.36
N LYS A 356 15.06 14.31 -0.76
CA LYS A 356 14.64 15.49 -0.01
C LYS A 356 14.94 15.38 1.49
N THR A 357 15.30 14.20 1.98
CA THR A 357 15.60 13.96 3.40
C THR A 357 17.06 14.31 3.68
N PRO A 358 17.34 15.36 4.49
CA PRO A 358 18.72 15.81 4.77
C PRO A 358 19.60 14.74 5.40
N GLU A 359 19.00 13.78 6.12
CA GLU A 359 19.68 12.69 6.84
C GLU A 359 19.99 11.49 5.93
N THR A 360 20.07 11.70 4.61
CA THR A 360 20.39 10.67 3.62
C THR A 360 21.67 11.02 2.86
N VAL A 361 22.43 9.99 2.49
CA VAL A 361 23.47 10.06 1.46
C VAL A 361 23.09 9.09 0.36
N ASN A 362 23.08 9.59 -0.88
CA ASN A 362 22.72 8.78 -2.04
C ASN A 362 23.70 9.01 -3.18
N LEU A 363 23.98 7.95 -3.93
CA LEU A 363 24.82 7.96 -5.12
C LEU A 363 24.22 7.06 -6.18
N VAL A 364 24.33 7.48 -7.44
CA VAL A 364 24.07 6.66 -8.62
C VAL A 364 25.36 6.51 -9.42
N ALA A 365 25.63 5.29 -9.89
CA ALA A 365 26.72 4.96 -10.79
C ALA A 365 26.25 5.07 -12.24
N ILE A 366 26.95 5.88 -13.02
CA ILE A 366 26.67 6.09 -14.45
C ILE A 366 27.93 5.81 -15.28
N ASN A 367 27.74 5.33 -16.51
CA ASN A 367 28.83 5.24 -17.48
C ASN A 367 28.99 6.53 -18.30
N GLU A 368 29.95 6.55 -19.22
CA GLU A 368 30.22 7.67 -20.16
C GLU A 368 29.02 8.09 -21.02
N LYS A 369 28.00 7.23 -21.17
CA LYS A 369 26.76 7.51 -21.90
C LYS A 369 25.60 7.92 -20.98
N ASN A 370 25.88 8.26 -19.72
CA ASN A 370 24.90 8.56 -18.67
C ASN A 370 23.91 7.42 -18.36
N LYS A 371 24.22 6.17 -18.76
CA LYS A 371 23.37 5.03 -18.40
C LYS A 371 23.59 4.67 -16.93
N VAL A 372 22.50 4.56 -16.17
CA VAL A 372 22.50 4.06 -14.78
C VAL A 372 22.90 2.58 -14.73
N LEU A 373 23.86 2.24 -13.86
CA LEU A 373 24.36 0.88 -13.63
C LEU A 373 24.17 0.40 -12.17
N GLY A 374 23.61 1.25 -11.32
CA GLY A 374 23.44 0.98 -9.90
C GLY A 374 23.27 2.25 -9.09
N TYR A 375 22.74 2.10 -7.88
CA TYR A 375 22.62 3.18 -6.92
C TYR A 375 22.65 2.65 -5.49
N CYS A 376 22.98 3.54 -4.56
CA CYS A 376 23.08 3.24 -3.14
C CYS A 376 22.50 4.40 -2.33
N VAL A 377 21.71 4.06 -1.32
CA VAL A 377 21.14 5.02 -0.37
C VAL A 377 21.49 4.58 1.05
N LEU A 378 22.04 5.52 1.80
CA LEU A 378 22.27 5.41 3.24
C LEU A 378 21.42 6.45 3.94
N PHE A 379 20.90 6.10 5.10
CA PHE A 379 20.21 7.08 5.95
C PHE A 379 20.36 6.76 7.43
N SER A 380 20.39 7.83 8.22
CA SER A 380 20.38 7.72 9.69
C SER A 380 19.00 7.31 10.14
N THR A 381 18.94 6.39 11.12
CA THR A 381 17.68 5.97 11.71
C THR A 381 17.48 6.66 13.06
N ASN A 382 16.22 6.75 13.51
CA ASN A 382 15.90 7.21 14.87
C ASN A 382 16.28 6.17 15.94
N LEU A 383 16.79 4.99 15.55
CA LEU A 383 17.39 4.02 16.46
C LEU A 383 18.82 4.49 16.72
N SER A 384 19.11 4.79 17.99
CA SER A 384 20.41 5.35 18.41
C SER A 384 21.59 4.57 17.82
N ASN A 385 22.53 5.29 17.21
CA ASN A 385 23.80 4.76 16.72
C ASN A 385 23.69 3.77 15.54
N LEU A 386 22.69 3.92 14.65
CA LEU A 386 22.52 3.05 13.48
C LEU A 386 22.28 3.81 12.16
N VAL A 387 23.09 3.49 11.14
CA VAL A 387 22.93 3.90 9.73
C VAL A 387 22.43 2.70 8.92
N LEU A 388 21.36 2.86 8.14
CA LEU A 388 20.81 1.80 7.29
C LEU A 388 21.26 1.98 5.84
N VAL A 389 21.67 0.88 5.20
CA VAL A 389 21.92 0.78 3.75
C VAL A 389 20.69 0.18 3.08
N GLU A 390 19.86 1.02 2.46
CA GLU A 390 18.68 0.55 1.73
C GLU A 390 18.14 1.63 0.77
N PRO A 391 17.97 1.35 -0.54
CA PRO A 391 18.45 0.18 -1.28
C PRO A 391 19.94 0.29 -1.67
N LEU A 392 20.55 -0.85 -1.96
CA LEU A 392 21.80 -0.96 -2.74
C LEU A 392 21.57 -1.93 -3.89
N TYR A 393 21.58 -1.42 -5.12
CA TYR A 393 21.49 -2.22 -6.34
C TYR A 393 22.60 -1.84 -7.30
N ALA A 394 23.12 -2.82 -8.02
CA ALA A 394 24.12 -2.61 -9.06
C ALA A 394 24.13 -3.78 -10.05
N ASP A 395 24.49 -3.50 -11.30
CA ASP A 395 24.65 -4.49 -12.37
C ASP A 395 25.72 -5.55 -12.01
N ASN A 396 26.69 -5.20 -11.16
CA ASN A 396 27.72 -6.12 -10.68
C ASN A 396 28.27 -5.74 -9.31
N GLN A 397 29.04 -6.67 -8.72
CA GLN A 397 29.62 -6.54 -7.38
C GLN A 397 30.61 -5.37 -7.27
N GLN A 398 31.44 -5.12 -8.29
CA GLN A 398 32.44 -4.05 -8.24
C GLN A 398 31.76 -2.66 -8.14
N ILE A 399 30.68 -2.45 -8.90
CA ILE A 399 29.89 -1.21 -8.84
C ILE A 399 29.21 -1.07 -7.48
N ALA A 400 28.67 -2.16 -6.91
CA ALA A 400 28.10 -2.14 -5.57
C ALA A 400 29.14 -1.78 -4.49
N GLU A 401 30.35 -2.36 -4.56
CA GLU A 401 31.48 -2.05 -3.67
C GLU A 401 31.89 -0.58 -3.78
N LEU A 402 32.01 -0.06 -5.00
CA LEU A 402 32.33 1.34 -5.26
C LEU A 402 31.27 2.28 -4.67
N LEU A 403 29.98 2.00 -4.92
CA LEU A 403 28.86 2.79 -4.41
C LEU A 403 28.84 2.84 -2.87
N ILE A 404 28.87 1.69 -2.20
CA ILE A 404 28.79 1.65 -0.73
C ILE A 404 30.02 2.28 -0.08
N SER A 405 31.22 2.06 -0.64
CA SER A 405 32.46 2.69 -0.16
C SER A 405 32.35 4.21 -0.20
N LYS A 406 31.94 4.78 -1.34
CA LYS A 406 31.83 6.25 -1.50
C LYS A 406 30.66 6.83 -0.70
N CYS A 407 29.55 6.12 -0.56
CA CYS A 407 28.45 6.54 0.33
C CYS A 407 28.91 6.60 1.80
N CYS A 408 29.57 5.57 2.31
CA CYS A 408 30.11 5.57 3.68
C CYS A 408 31.14 6.70 3.88
N GLN A 409 32.01 6.96 2.91
CA GLN A 409 32.98 8.08 3.01
C GLN A 409 32.29 9.45 3.09
N ARG A 410 31.15 9.60 2.40
CA ARG A 410 30.35 10.84 2.37
C ARG A 410 29.40 10.99 3.55
N PHE A 411 29.18 9.94 4.34
CA PHE A 411 28.24 9.98 5.45
C PHE A 411 28.96 9.94 6.80
N PRO A 412 29.18 11.09 7.47
CA PRO A 412 29.99 11.15 8.70
C PRO A 412 29.55 10.18 9.79
N GLU A 413 28.24 9.93 9.90
CA GLU A 413 27.62 9.03 10.87
C GLU A 413 28.15 7.61 10.77
N THR A 414 28.58 7.12 9.59
CA THR A 414 29.15 5.77 9.49
C THR A 414 30.50 5.63 10.21
N LYS A 415 31.12 6.73 10.66
CA LYS A 415 32.32 6.71 11.51
C LYS A 415 32.00 6.53 13.00
N THR A 416 30.79 6.87 13.42
CA THR A 416 30.38 6.90 14.84
C THR A 416 29.23 5.94 15.14
N HIS A 417 28.53 5.48 14.12
CA HIS A 417 27.35 4.61 14.18
C HIS A 417 27.68 3.25 13.56
N GLN A 418 26.95 2.21 14.00
CA GLN A 418 26.98 0.93 13.31
C GLN A 418 26.23 1.03 11.99
N LEU A 419 26.72 0.31 10.98
CA LEU A 419 26.04 0.13 9.71
C LEU A 419 25.13 -1.10 9.80
N LEU A 420 23.85 -0.96 9.48
CA LEU A 420 22.92 -2.04 9.21
C LEU A 420 22.86 -2.26 7.69
N TYR A 421 23.36 -3.41 7.25
CA TYR A 421 23.38 -3.82 5.86
C TYR A 421 22.45 -5.01 5.69
N LEU A 422 21.46 -4.87 4.79
CA LEU A 422 20.43 -5.87 4.54
C LEU A 422 20.62 -6.46 3.15
N CYS A 423 20.62 -7.79 3.05
CA CYS A 423 20.75 -8.48 1.76
C CYS A 423 19.96 -9.79 1.75
N TRP A 424 19.59 -10.26 0.56
CA TRP A 424 18.94 -11.56 0.42
C TRP A 424 19.97 -12.67 0.65
N ASP A 425 19.55 -13.72 1.36
CA ASP A 425 20.33 -14.95 1.58
C ASP A 425 20.80 -15.61 0.28
N SER A 426 20.07 -15.41 -0.83
CA SER A 426 20.43 -15.88 -2.16
C SER A 426 21.52 -15.04 -2.85
N ASN A 427 21.96 -13.91 -2.29
CA ASN A 427 22.93 -13.01 -2.91
C ASN A 427 24.31 -13.09 -2.22
N ASN A 428 25.08 -14.12 -2.56
CA ASN A 428 26.43 -14.35 -2.02
C ASN A 428 27.36 -13.15 -2.23
N LYS A 429 27.29 -12.50 -3.39
CA LYS A 429 28.11 -11.31 -3.70
C LYS A 429 27.83 -10.16 -2.73
N SER A 430 26.57 -9.92 -2.38
CA SER A 430 26.19 -8.90 -1.40
C SER A 430 26.63 -9.25 0.02
N MET A 431 26.57 -10.53 0.40
CA MET A 431 27.11 -11.00 1.69
C MET A 431 28.64 -10.82 1.79
N GLU A 432 29.38 -11.06 0.70
CA GLU A 432 30.82 -10.78 0.64
C GLU A 432 31.14 -9.30 0.86
N ILE A 433 30.35 -8.39 0.27
CA ILE A 433 30.52 -6.94 0.48
C ILE A 433 30.34 -6.58 1.97
N ALA A 434 29.31 -7.14 2.62
CA ALA A 434 29.08 -6.92 4.05
C ALA A 434 30.27 -7.40 4.91
N LEU A 435 30.88 -8.53 4.56
CA LEU A 435 32.08 -9.04 5.24
C LEU A 435 33.31 -8.16 4.98
N LYS A 436 33.51 -7.67 3.73
CA LYS A 436 34.59 -6.71 3.39
C LYS A 436 34.47 -5.38 4.14
N LEU A 437 33.23 -4.95 4.42
CA LEU A 437 32.94 -3.79 5.28
C LEU A 437 33.25 -4.05 6.77
N GLY A 438 33.60 -5.27 7.16
CA GLY A 438 33.86 -5.67 8.55
C GLY A 438 32.59 -5.97 9.36
N LEU A 439 31.44 -6.09 8.70
CA LEU A 439 30.17 -6.33 9.37
C LEU A 439 30.01 -7.80 9.77
N LYS A 440 29.22 -8.05 10.81
CA LYS A 440 28.92 -9.40 11.30
C LYS A 440 27.45 -9.71 11.07
N ARG A 441 27.15 -10.94 10.62
CA ARG A 441 25.77 -11.44 10.53
C ARG A 441 25.15 -11.45 11.93
N LYS A 442 24.02 -10.76 12.07
CA LYS A 442 23.31 -10.57 13.33
C LYS A 442 22.13 -11.53 13.46
N CYS A 443 21.28 -11.55 12.46
CA CYS A 443 20.08 -12.37 12.41
C CYS A 443 19.57 -12.47 10.97
N ASP A 444 18.61 -13.36 10.78
CA ASP A 444 17.89 -13.52 9.54
C ASP A 444 16.41 -13.25 9.80
N GLN A 445 15.75 -12.56 8.88
CA GLN A 445 14.32 -12.35 8.91
C GLN A 445 13.70 -12.99 7.67
N PRO A 446 12.90 -14.06 7.81
CA PRO A 446 12.15 -14.56 6.68
C PRO A 446 11.17 -13.49 6.20
N ILE A 447 11.16 -13.24 4.90
CA ILE A 447 10.03 -12.58 4.27
C ILE A 447 8.94 -13.63 4.06
N LEU A 448 7.75 -13.31 4.56
CA LEU A 448 6.58 -14.15 4.38
C LEU A 448 5.63 -13.44 3.45
N PHE A 449 4.96 -14.22 2.60
CA PHE A 449 3.85 -13.75 1.79
C PHE A 449 2.58 -14.40 2.28
N ASN A 450 1.47 -13.68 2.23
CA ASN A 450 0.15 -14.28 2.19
C ASN A 450 -0.21 -14.44 0.71
N PRO A 451 0.17 -15.56 0.07
CA PRO A 451 -0.32 -15.86 -1.24
C PRO A 451 -1.82 -16.03 -1.09
N LYS A 452 -2.59 -15.02 -1.52
CA LYS A 452 -4.02 -15.15 -1.79
C LYS A 452 -4.34 -16.21 -2.86
N CYS A 453 -3.35 -17.01 -3.23
CA CYS A 453 -3.32 -17.98 -4.30
C CYS A 453 -3.31 -19.42 -3.76
N ILE A 454 -3.33 -19.62 -2.43
CA ILE A 454 -3.57 -20.91 -1.78
C ILE A 454 -4.75 -20.79 -0.82
N PHE A 455 -5.79 -21.60 -1.03
CA PHE A 455 -6.96 -21.67 -0.18
C PHE A 455 -6.96 -23.00 0.56
N VAL A 456 -7.29 -22.95 1.85
CA VAL A 456 -7.42 -24.13 2.70
C VAL A 456 -8.79 -24.16 3.36
N ALA A 457 -9.35 -25.35 3.48
CA ALA A 457 -10.54 -25.58 4.27
C ALA A 457 -10.11 -26.13 5.63
N GLN A 458 -10.55 -25.51 6.71
CA GLN A 458 -10.23 -25.90 8.08
C GLN A 458 -11.50 -26.03 8.90
N ASP A 459 -11.50 -26.99 9.81
CA ASP A 459 -12.48 -27.06 10.88
C ASP A 459 -12.27 -25.87 11.84
N ILE A 460 -13.32 -25.10 12.10
CA ILE A 460 -13.23 -23.82 12.82
C ILE A 460 -12.80 -24.02 14.28
N ASP A 461 -13.25 -25.10 14.92
CA ASP A 461 -13.01 -25.34 16.34
C ASP A 461 -11.66 -26.00 16.59
N SER A 462 -11.26 -26.95 15.75
CA SER A 462 -10.02 -27.73 15.92
C SER A 462 -8.83 -27.25 15.08
N GLY A 463 -9.06 -26.39 14.08
CA GLY A 463 -8.04 -25.98 13.09
C GLY A 463 -7.60 -27.10 12.16
N LYS A 464 -8.28 -28.25 12.15
CA LYS A 464 -7.91 -29.41 11.34
C LYS A 464 -8.08 -29.10 9.86
N LEU A 465 -7.01 -29.25 9.08
CA LEU A 465 -7.06 -29.14 7.61
C LEU A 465 -7.92 -30.24 6.99
N LEU A 466 -8.91 -29.82 6.20
CA LEU A 466 -9.90 -30.65 5.52
C LEU A 466 -9.60 -30.77 4.01
N GLY A 467 -9.07 -29.69 3.41
CA GLY A 467 -8.72 -29.65 1.99
C GLY A 467 -7.91 -28.41 1.62
N MET A 468 -7.39 -28.39 0.41
CA MET A 468 -6.64 -27.26 -0.15
C MET A 468 -6.86 -27.12 -1.65
N THR A 469 -6.62 -25.91 -2.15
CA THR A 469 -6.39 -25.64 -3.56
C THR A 469 -5.32 -24.56 -3.72
N SER A 470 -4.50 -24.64 -4.75
CA SER A 470 -3.55 -23.60 -5.13
C SER A 470 -3.77 -23.17 -6.58
N GLY A 471 -3.49 -21.91 -6.86
CA GLY A 471 -3.57 -21.32 -8.18
C GLY A 471 -2.62 -20.13 -8.26
N ILE A 472 -2.24 -19.72 -9.46
CA ILE A 472 -1.31 -18.63 -9.69
C ILE A 472 -1.86 -17.77 -10.82
N ASN A 473 -1.94 -16.46 -10.60
CA ASN A 473 -2.18 -15.50 -11.67
C ASN A 473 -0.84 -15.26 -12.38
N ILE A 474 -0.73 -15.75 -13.62
CA ILE A 474 0.51 -15.73 -14.41
C ILE A 474 0.69 -14.36 -15.08
N SER A 475 -0.40 -13.73 -15.51
CA SER A 475 -0.43 -12.42 -16.17
C SER A 475 -1.80 -11.74 -15.96
N PRO A 476 -2.02 -10.51 -16.44
CA PRO A 476 -3.35 -9.91 -16.45
C PRO A 476 -4.40 -10.76 -17.20
N GLU A 477 -3.98 -11.56 -18.18
CA GLU A 477 -4.86 -12.35 -19.04
C GLU A 477 -4.92 -13.86 -18.68
N LEU A 478 -3.93 -14.39 -17.94
CA LEU A 478 -3.77 -15.84 -17.74
C LEU A 478 -3.61 -16.22 -16.25
N ALA A 479 -4.29 -17.29 -15.85
CA ALA A 479 -4.10 -17.95 -14.56
C ALA A 479 -3.97 -19.48 -14.71
N HIS A 480 -3.42 -20.14 -13.68
CA HIS A 480 -3.30 -21.59 -13.62
C HIS A 480 -3.74 -22.14 -12.26
N VAL A 481 -4.65 -23.12 -12.24
CA VAL A 481 -4.98 -23.89 -11.03
C VAL A 481 -3.96 -25.02 -10.91
N GLY A 482 -3.24 -25.01 -9.79
CA GLY A 482 -2.26 -26.01 -9.42
C GLY A 482 -2.89 -27.17 -8.64
N GLN A 483 -2.40 -27.40 -7.42
CA GLN A 483 -2.82 -28.54 -6.61
C GLN A 483 -4.25 -28.36 -6.08
N TYR A 484 -4.99 -29.46 -6.02
CA TYR A 484 -6.34 -29.49 -5.45
C TYR A 484 -6.53 -30.81 -4.73
N GLY A 485 -7.06 -30.77 -3.50
CA GLY A 485 -7.34 -31.99 -2.75
C GLY A 485 -8.25 -31.75 -1.56
N VAL A 486 -9.20 -32.67 -1.36
CA VAL A 486 -9.98 -32.78 -0.11
C VAL A 486 -9.70 -34.15 0.46
N LYS A 487 -9.44 -34.21 1.77
CA LYS A 487 -9.20 -35.47 2.48
C LYS A 487 -10.36 -36.45 2.26
N PRO A 488 -10.11 -37.74 1.97
CA PRO A 488 -11.15 -38.70 1.58
C PRO A 488 -12.38 -38.72 2.49
N GLU A 489 -12.17 -38.66 3.80
CA GLU A 489 -13.23 -38.68 4.81
C GLU A 489 -14.13 -37.43 4.82
N TYR A 490 -13.73 -36.36 4.12
CA TYR A 490 -14.47 -35.10 3.99
C TYR A 490 -14.96 -34.84 2.56
N GLN A 491 -14.76 -35.78 1.63
CA GLN A 491 -15.26 -35.66 0.27
C GLN A 491 -16.79 -35.81 0.23
N GLY A 492 -17.44 -35.10 -0.71
CA GLY A 492 -18.91 -35.10 -0.84
C GLY A 492 -19.65 -34.12 0.09
N LEU A 493 -18.95 -33.47 1.02
CA LEU A 493 -19.52 -32.51 1.98
C LEU A 493 -19.56 -31.06 1.46
N GLY A 494 -19.34 -30.82 0.17
CA GLY A 494 -19.33 -29.48 -0.43
C GLY A 494 -18.03 -28.66 -0.21
N ILE A 495 -17.11 -29.10 0.66
CA ILE A 495 -15.82 -28.43 0.93
C ILE A 495 -15.01 -28.16 -0.36
N GLY A 496 -15.01 -29.13 -1.27
CA GLY A 496 -14.30 -29.00 -2.53
C GLY A 496 -14.87 -27.92 -3.45
N SER A 497 -16.20 -27.77 -3.49
CA SER A 497 -16.88 -26.72 -4.26
C SER A 497 -16.58 -25.36 -3.66
N ALA A 498 -16.65 -25.22 -2.33
CA ALA A 498 -16.32 -23.97 -1.65
C ALA A 498 -14.87 -23.53 -1.91
N LEU A 499 -13.91 -24.47 -1.88
CA LEU A 499 -12.51 -24.20 -2.26
C LEU A 499 -12.40 -23.76 -3.73
N TRP A 500 -13.19 -24.36 -4.61
CA TRP A 500 -13.21 -24.02 -6.03
C TRP A 500 -13.79 -22.63 -6.29
N ASP A 501 -14.89 -22.28 -5.64
CA ASP A 501 -15.53 -20.98 -5.77
C ASP A 501 -14.58 -19.86 -5.34
N GLN A 502 -13.87 -20.06 -4.23
CA GLN A 502 -12.81 -19.14 -3.79
C GLN A 502 -11.67 -19.03 -4.81
N MET A 503 -11.25 -20.16 -5.41
CA MET A 503 -10.22 -20.15 -6.44
C MET A 503 -10.65 -19.40 -7.70
N MET A 504 -11.87 -19.63 -8.18
CA MET A 504 -12.38 -18.93 -9.38
C MET A 504 -12.57 -17.44 -9.10
N ALA A 505 -13.08 -17.06 -7.92
CA ALA A 505 -13.15 -15.66 -7.50
C ALA A 505 -11.76 -15.00 -7.47
N HIS A 506 -10.73 -15.71 -7.00
CA HIS A 506 -9.35 -15.23 -7.00
C HIS A 506 -8.77 -15.03 -8.41
N MET A 507 -9.12 -15.90 -9.34
CA MET A 507 -8.66 -15.83 -10.73
C MET A 507 -9.37 -14.72 -11.52
N GLY A 508 -10.60 -14.38 -11.14
CA GLY A 508 -11.39 -13.33 -11.79
C GLY A 508 -11.68 -13.66 -13.26
N ASP A 509 -11.62 -12.64 -14.12
CA ASP A 509 -11.96 -12.76 -15.55
C ASP A 509 -10.82 -13.35 -16.42
N ARG A 510 -9.76 -13.87 -15.81
CA ARG A 510 -8.59 -14.42 -16.53
C ARG A 510 -8.95 -15.71 -17.26
N ASN A 511 -8.20 -16.01 -18.32
CA ASN A 511 -8.22 -17.34 -18.92
C ASN A 511 -7.52 -18.33 -17.98
N VAL A 512 -8.26 -19.33 -17.47
CA VAL A 512 -7.78 -20.27 -16.46
C VAL A 512 -7.36 -21.58 -17.09
N SER A 513 -6.12 -22.00 -16.85
CA SER A 513 -5.60 -23.32 -17.22
C SER A 513 -5.51 -24.25 -16.01
N LEU A 514 -5.62 -25.57 -16.22
CA LEU A 514 -5.41 -26.58 -15.18
C LEU A 514 -5.06 -27.94 -15.79
N TYR A 515 -4.45 -28.82 -14.99
CA TYR A 515 -4.23 -30.22 -15.38
C TYR A 515 -5.24 -31.16 -14.73
N ALA A 516 -6.03 -31.85 -15.55
CA ALA A 516 -6.88 -32.93 -15.09
C ALA A 516 -6.06 -34.22 -14.93
N ALA A 517 -5.67 -34.54 -13.69
CA ALA A 517 -4.73 -35.63 -13.40
C ALA A 517 -5.22 -37.04 -13.83
N THR A 518 -6.53 -37.23 -14.01
CA THR A 518 -7.11 -38.51 -14.46
C THR A 518 -8.30 -38.29 -15.40
N PRO A 519 -8.66 -39.27 -16.26
CA PRO A 519 -9.86 -39.20 -17.10
C PRO A 519 -11.15 -38.97 -16.30
N LYS A 520 -11.24 -39.52 -15.09
CA LYS A 520 -12.38 -39.32 -14.17
C LYS A 520 -12.48 -37.86 -13.69
N ILE A 521 -11.34 -37.25 -13.37
CA ILE A 521 -11.25 -35.84 -12.97
C ILE A 521 -11.54 -34.93 -14.17
N PHE A 522 -11.04 -35.28 -15.36
CA PHE A 522 -11.34 -34.57 -16.60
C PHE A 522 -12.84 -34.54 -16.89
N ALA A 523 -13.51 -35.70 -16.84
CA ALA A 523 -14.96 -35.78 -17.02
C ALA A 523 -15.68 -34.87 -16.02
N LYS A 524 -15.29 -34.90 -14.74
CA LYS A 524 -15.84 -34.02 -13.70
C LYS A 524 -15.65 -32.53 -14.03
N TYR A 525 -14.48 -32.11 -14.50
CA TYR A 525 -14.25 -30.70 -14.83
C TYR A 525 -14.99 -30.25 -16.09
N SER A 526 -14.98 -31.06 -17.15
CA SER A 526 -15.66 -30.74 -18.42
C SER A 526 -17.19 -30.67 -18.31
N ILE A 527 -17.80 -31.38 -17.35
CA ILE A 527 -19.25 -31.36 -17.12
C ILE A 527 -19.66 -30.14 -16.29
N ASN A 528 -18.87 -29.80 -15.27
CA ASN A 528 -19.27 -28.80 -14.28
C ASN A 528 -18.70 -27.40 -14.57
N PHE A 529 -17.74 -27.27 -15.48
CA PHE A 529 -17.05 -26.02 -15.78
C PHE A 529 -16.76 -25.88 -17.28
N PRO A 530 -16.70 -24.65 -17.83
CA PRO A 530 -16.55 -24.40 -19.26
C PRO A 530 -15.10 -24.58 -19.77
N PHE A 531 -14.36 -25.58 -19.27
CA PHE A 531 -13.01 -25.86 -19.76
C PHE A 531 -13.05 -26.58 -21.10
N VAL A 532 -12.34 -26.03 -22.10
CA VAL A 532 -12.19 -26.65 -23.41
C VAL A 532 -10.91 -27.49 -23.43
N PRO A 533 -10.94 -28.76 -23.88
CA PRO A 533 -9.75 -29.59 -23.96
C PRO A 533 -8.83 -29.08 -25.06
N GLU A 534 -7.63 -28.64 -24.72
CA GLU A 534 -6.66 -28.15 -25.71
C GLU A 534 -5.56 -29.20 -26.01
N ARG A 535 -5.02 -29.87 -24.98
CA ARG A 535 -3.90 -30.83 -25.11
C ARG A 535 -3.98 -31.96 -24.06
N ARG A 536 -3.34 -33.10 -24.33
CA ARG A 536 -3.22 -34.24 -23.39
C ARG A 536 -1.77 -34.44 -22.97
N LEU A 537 -1.49 -34.40 -21.67
CA LEU A 537 -0.20 -34.85 -21.12
C LEU A 537 -0.20 -36.38 -21.00
N VAL A 538 0.83 -37.05 -21.51
CA VAL A 538 1.02 -38.50 -21.36
C VAL A 538 2.11 -38.74 -20.32
N HIS A 539 1.73 -39.36 -19.20
CA HIS A 539 2.67 -39.72 -18.14
C HIS A 539 3.27 -41.10 -18.43
N PHE A 540 4.60 -41.15 -18.58
CA PHE A 540 5.35 -42.40 -18.60
C PHE A 540 5.88 -42.69 -17.19
N ARG A 541 5.69 -43.92 -16.69
CA ARG A 541 6.27 -44.40 -15.43
C ARG A 541 7.06 -45.66 -15.71
N GLY A 542 8.32 -45.67 -15.31
CA GLY A 542 9.25 -46.79 -15.50
C GLY A 542 10.63 -46.46 -14.95
N TYR A 543 11.52 -47.43 -14.93
CA TYR A 543 12.93 -47.19 -14.64
C TYR A 543 13.58 -46.55 -15.87
N VAL A 544 14.42 -45.53 -15.66
CA VAL A 544 15.14 -44.87 -16.73
C VAL A 544 16.11 -45.88 -17.35
N ASN A 545 15.87 -46.27 -18.60
CA ASN A 545 16.84 -47.00 -19.39
C ASN A 545 17.55 -46.02 -20.33
N THR A 546 18.72 -45.55 -19.93
CA THR A 546 19.52 -44.57 -20.69
C THR A 546 20.18 -45.16 -21.92
N SER A 547 20.21 -46.50 -22.08
CA SER A 547 20.92 -47.15 -23.20
C SER A 547 20.33 -46.87 -24.59
N ASN A 548 19.10 -46.34 -24.65
CA ASN A 548 18.43 -45.93 -25.90
C ASN A 548 18.36 -44.40 -26.09
N LEU A 549 18.93 -43.63 -25.17
CA LEU A 549 19.04 -42.18 -25.31
C LEU A 549 20.33 -41.84 -26.05
N VAL A 550 20.28 -40.84 -26.93
CA VAL A 550 21.45 -40.41 -27.69
C VAL A 550 22.16 -39.32 -26.89
N ASP A 551 23.35 -39.60 -26.41
CA ASP A 551 24.12 -38.66 -25.56
C ASP A 551 24.76 -37.52 -26.38
N SER A 552 24.73 -37.62 -27.71
CA SER A 552 25.20 -36.59 -28.65
C SER A 552 24.52 -36.77 -30.02
N ILE A 553 24.29 -35.66 -30.73
CA ILE A 553 23.84 -35.68 -32.12
C ILE A 553 24.98 -35.08 -32.95
N ASP A 554 25.35 -35.69 -34.07
CA ASP A 554 26.47 -35.21 -34.89
C ASP A 554 26.29 -33.71 -35.24
N GLY A 555 27.26 -32.89 -34.82
CA GLY A 555 27.22 -31.44 -34.99
C GLY A 555 26.43 -30.65 -33.93
N MET A 556 25.89 -31.28 -32.89
CA MET A 556 25.18 -30.62 -31.78
C MET A 556 25.72 -31.07 -30.41
N SER A 557 26.03 -30.11 -29.53
CA SER A 557 26.34 -30.36 -28.13
C SER A 557 25.10 -30.16 -27.25
N LEU A 558 24.80 -31.13 -26.38
CA LEU A 558 23.81 -30.98 -25.33
C LEU A 558 24.48 -30.30 -24.12
N VAL A 559 24.15 -29.04 -23.86
CA VAL A 559 24.67 -28.28 -22.73
C VAL A 559 23.60 -28.13 -21.64
N PRO A 560 23.95 -28.28 -20.34
CA PRO A 560 23.03 -28.00 -19.25
C PRO A 560 22.54 -26.55 -19.30
N ILE A 561 21.28 -26.32 -18.91
CA ILE A 561 20.79 -24.96 -18.69
C ILE A 561 21.52 -24.37 -17.48
N ASP A 562 22.13 -23.20 -17.67
CA ASP A 562 22.90 -22.45 -16.68
C ASP A 562 22.66 -20.94 -16.80
N ASP A 563 23.31 -20.14 -15.94
CA ASP A 563 23.16 -18.68 -15.93
C ASP A 563 23.59 -18.02 -17.24
N ASN A 564 24.48 -18.66 -18.02
CA ASN A 564 25.00 -18.11 -19.26
C ASN A 564 24.03 -18.32 -20.44
N ASN A 565 23.19 -19.35 -20.38
CA ASN A 565 22.30 -19.72 -21.50
C ASN A 565 20.80 -19.63 -21.16
N ILE A 566 20.40 -19.42 -19.90
CA ILE A 566 18.98 -19.33 -19.50
C ILE A 566 18.21 -18.22 -20.22
N GLY A 567 18.87 -17.09 -20.50
CA GLY A 567 18.27 -15.98 -21.26
C GLY A 567 17.90 -16.38 -22.69
N ASP A 568 18.78 -17.14 -23.35
CA ASP A 568 18.54 -17.67 -24.69
C ASP A 568 17.49 -18.78 -24.69
N VAL A 569 17.46 -19.62 -23.64
CA VAL A 569 16.40 -20.63 -23.44
C VAL A 569 15.04 -19.96 -23.28
N ILE A 570 14.92 -18.90 -22.48
CA ILE A 570 13.67 -18.15 -22.30
C ILE A 570 13.24 -17.50 -23.63
N LYS A 571 14.20 -16.93 -24.37
CA LYS A 571 13.92 -16.34 -25.69
C LYS A 571 13.44 -17.39 -26.68
N TYR A 572 14.08 -18.56 -26.71
CA TYR A 572 13.65 -19.69 -27.52
C TYR A 572 12.26 -20.16 -27.11
N ASP A 573 12.01 -20.37 -25.80
CA ASP A 573 10.70 -20.78 -25.27
C ASP A 573 9.58 -19.86 -25.78
N LYS A 574 9.80 -18.55 -25.71
CA LYS A 574 8.86 -17.54 -26.20
C LYS A 574 8.53 -17.69 -27.68
N THR A 575 9.46 -18.17 -28.51
CA THR A 575 9.19 -18.43 -29.94
C THR A 575 8.34 -19.68 -30.15
N VAL A 576 8.52 -20.73 -29.32
CA VAL A 576 7.78 -21.99 -29.44
C VAL A 576 6.42 -21.96 -28.72
N THR A 577 6.20 -20.99 -27.84
CA THR A 577 4.94 -20.79 -27.08
C THR A 577 4.05 -19.69 -27.66
N ASN A 578 4.26 -19.30 -28.92
CA ASN A 578 3.52 -18.24 -29.59
C ASN A 578 3.57 -16.89 -28.83
N GLY A 579 4.71 -16.55 -28.24
CA GLY A 579 4.94 -15.26 -27.60
C GLY A 579 4.62 -15.18 -26.11
N VAL A 580 4.11 -16.26 -25.51
CA VAL A 580 3.80 -16.31 -24.06
C VAL A 580 5.09 -16.27 -23.26
N ASP A 581 5.23 -15.26 -22.40
CA ASP A 581 6.40 -15.09 -21.53
C ASP A 581 6.28 -15.95 -20.27
N ARG A 582 6.93 -17.10 -20.28
CA ARG A 582 6.95 -18.06 -19.16
C ARG A 582 8.18 -17.92 -18.27
N ARG A 583 8.91 -16.80 -18.35
CA ARG A 583 10.10 -16.53 -17.53
C ARG A 583 9.92 -16.82 -16.04
N PRO A 584 8.80 -16.45 -15.37
CA PRO A 584 8.63 -16.75 -13.94
C PRO A 584 8.67 -18.25 -13.62
N MET A 585 8.19 -19.10 -14.54
CA MET A 585 8.19 -20.55 -14.38
C MET A 585 9.59 -21.15 -14.51
N PHE A 586 10.37 -20.70 -15.51
CA PHE A 586 11.76 -21.13 -15.69
C PHE A 586 12.65 -20.68 -14.53
N GLU A 587 12.48 -19.45 -14.06
CA GLU A 587 13.20 -18.96 -12.89
C GLU A 587 12.84 -19.76 -11.63
N ALA A 588 11.57 -20.12 -11.43
CA ALA A 588 11.15 -20.94 -10.30
C ALA A 588 11.71 -22.37 -10.35
N LEU A 589 11.73 -23.01 -11.53
CA LEU A 589 12.26 -24.36 -11.74
C LEU A 589 13.80 -24.41 -11.65
N TYR A 590 14.49 -23.38 -12.15
CA TYR A 590 15.94 -23.27 -12.07
C TYR A 590 16.39 -23.02 -10.62
N LYS A 591 15.71 -22.13 -9.88
CA LYS A 591 15.99 -21.85 -8.46
C LYS A 591 15.71 -23.04 -7.53
N THR A 592 14.85 -23.98 -7.91
CA THR A 592 14.61 -25.21 -7.13
C THR A 592 15.70 -26.27 -7.28
N ARG A 593 16.61 -26.13 -8.26
CA ARG A 593 17.71 -27.08 -8.48
C ARG A 593 18.77 -27.01 -7.38
N GLU A 594 19.04 -25.82 -6.83
CA GLU A 594 20.03 -25.63 -5.76
C GLU A 594 19.57 -26.19 -4.41
N THR A 595 18.25 -26.30 -4.18
CA THR A 595 17.70 -26.82 -2.92
C THR A 595 17.65 -28.35 -2.85
N LEU A 596 17.70 -29.05 -3.99
CA LEU A 596 17.67 -30.53 -4.03
C LEU A 596 19.06 -31.17 -3.90
N THR A 597 20.13 -30.43 -4.16
CA THR A 597 21.52 -30.95 -4.07
C THR A 597 22.08 -31.03 -2.65
N THR A 598 21.39 -30.46 -1.66
CA THR A 598 21.81 -30.51 -0.24
C THR A 598 20.69 -31.06 0.64
N GLY A 599 20.35 -32.35 0.55
CA GLY A 599 19.53 -32.94 1.61
C GLY A 599 18.76 -34.24 1.41
N MET A 600 18.85 -34.96 0.28
CA MET A 600 18.23 -36.29 0.20
C MET A 600 19.26 -37.41 0.34
N PRO A 601 19.18 -38.27 1.39
CA PRO A 601 19.88 -39.53 1.37
C PRO A 601 19.27 -40.41 0.29
N THR A 602 20.09 -40.85 -0.66
CA THR A 602 19.78 -41.95 -1.57
C THR A 602 19.63 -43.24 -0.75
N LYS A 603 18.43 -43.48 -0.21
CA LYS A 603 17.98 -44.82 0.14
C LYS A 603 16.76 -45.13 -0.72
N GLY A 604 16.91 -46.16 -1.56
CA GLY A 604 15.81 -46.68 -2.35
C GLY A 604 14.63 -47.05 -1.46
N MET A 605 13.49 -46.41 -1.69
CA MET A 605 12.21 -47.02 -1.40
C MET A 605 11.77 -47.74 -2.66
N ALA A 606 11.98 -49.06 -2.66
CA ALA A 606 11.08 -49.95 -3.37
C ALA A 606 9.67 -49.67 -2.86
N LEU A 607 8.75 -49.39 -3.78
CA LEU A 607 7.32 -49.36 -3.52
C LEU A 607 6.75 -50.49 -4.36
N ASP A 608 6.25 -51.53 -3.68
CA ASP A 608 5.30 -52.50 -4.23
C ASP A 608 4.04 -51.80 -4.76
#